data_AF-A0A3D9MTZ1-F1
#
_entry.id   AF-A0A3D9MTZ1-F1
#
_cell.length_a   1.000
_cell.length_b   1.000
_cell.length_c   1.000
_cell.angle_alpha   90.00
_cell.angle_beta   90.00
_cell.angle_gamma   90.00
#
_symmetry.space_group_name_H-M   'P 1'
#
loop_
_entity.id
_entity.type
_entity.pdbx_description
1 polymer ?
#
loop_
_entity_poly.entity_id
_entity_poly.type
_entity_poly.pdbx_seq_one_letter_code
_entity_poly.pdbx_strand_id
1 'polypeptide(L)' 'MIETSETTPLRLVPQATIKLIMAGIAKGDSVSKACAAAGVGRSSFYEWLGQSSEVANQYASAVAAQVHSRYAKD' A
#
# COMPACT_ATOMS: atom_id res chain seq x y z
N MET A 1 -0.43 -28.01 10.05
CA MET A 1 -0.94 -26.63 10.00
C MET A 1 -0.75 -26.16 8.58
N ILE A 2 -1.82 -25.87 7.85
CA ILE A 2 -1.71 -25.36 6.49
C ILE A 2 -1.53 -23.85 6.63
N GLU A 3 -0.30 -23.36 6.50
CA GLU A 3 -0.03 -21.93 6.31
C GLU A 3 -0.48 -21.58 4.90
N THR A 4 -1.77 -21.29 4.75
CA THR A 4 -2.30 -20.71 3.52
C THR A 4 -1.88 -19.24 3.50
N SER A 5 -0.68 -18.97 2.98
CA SER A 5 -0.32 -17.65 2.49
C SER A 5 -1.19 -17.35 1.26
N GLU A 6 -2.45 -17.00 1.50
CA GLU A 6 -3.39 -16.61 0.44
C GLU A 6 -3.05 -15.18 0.01
N THR A 7 -1.93 -15.00 -0.70
CA THR A 7 -1.67 -13.75 -1.41
C THR A 7 -2.83 -13.57 -2.38
N THR A 8 -3.71 -12.61 -2.08
CA THR A 8 -4.78 -12.25 -3.00
C THR A 8 -4.13 -11.68 -4.26
N PRO A 9 -4.35 -12.26 -5.45
CA PRO A 9 -3.74 -11.75 -6.67
C PRO A 9 -4.27 -10.37 -6.98
N LEU A 10 -3.40 -9.47 -7.46
CA LEU A 10 -3.71 -8.05 -7.69
C LEU A 10 -5.00 -7.84 -8.50
N ARG A 11 -5.29 -8.71 -9.49
CA ARG A 11 -6.49 -8.65 -10.33
C ARG A 11 -7.82 -8.80 -9.58
N LEU A 12 -7.80 -9.40 -8.38
CA LEU A 12 -8.98 -9.61 -7.54
C LEU A 12 -9.11 -8.52 -6.45
N VAL A 13 -8.12 -7.64 -6.33
CA VAL A 13 -8.11 -6.59 -5.31
C VAL A 13 -8.96 -5.42 -5.80
N PRO A 14 -9.96 -4.98 -5.02
CA PRO A 14 -10.71 -3.77 -5.35
C PRO A 14 -9.77 -2.56 -5.44
N GLN A 15 -9.91 -1.72 -6.46
CA GLN A 15 -9.13 -0.46 -6.55
C GLN A 15 -9.28 0.41 -5.28
N ALA A 16 -10.43 0.33 -4.61
CA ALA A 16 -10.67 1.00 -3.33
C ALA A 16 -9.67 0.59 -2.24
N THR A 17 -9.26 -0.68 -2.21
CA THR A 17 -8.27 -1.22 -1.26
C THR A 17 -6.90 -0.59 -1.49
N ILE A 18 -6.45 -0.52 -2.74
CA ILE A 18 -5.17 0.13 -3.09
C ILE A 18 -5.22 1.61 -2.71
N LYS A 19 -6.31 2.31 -3.04
CA LYS A 19 -6.49 3.73 -2.67
C LYS A 19 -6.44 3.93 -1.15
N LEU A 20 -7.02 3.03 -0.36
CA LEU A 20 -7.01 3.11 1.10
C LEU A 20 -5.60 2.95 1.66
N ILE A 21 -4.81 2.02 1.12
CA ILE A 21 -3.40 1.83 1.49
C ILE A 21 -2.59 3.10 1.16
N MET A 22 -2.74 3.63 -0.05
CA MET A 22 -2.01 4.84 -0.48
C MET A 22 -2.38 6.06 0.36
N ALA A 23 -3.66 6.23 0.70
CA ALA A 23 -4.12 7.32 1.55
C ALA A 23 -3.53 7.24 2.97
N GLY A 24 -3.39 6.04 3.54
CA GLY A 24 -2.71 5.85 4.83
C GLY A 24 -1.24 6.27 4.76
N ILE A 25 -0.52 5.81 3.73
CA ILE A 25 0.90 6.15 3.52
C ILE A 25 1.07 7.66 3.37
N ALA A 26 0.27 8.29 2.50
CA ALA A 26 0.32 9.74 2.28
C ALA A 26 0.08 10.56 3.55
N LYS A 27 -0.73 10.05 4.49
CA LYS A 27 -0.97 10.66 5.81
C LYS A 27 0.16 10.46 6.82
N GLY A 28 1.14 9.62 6.49
CA GLY A 28 2.27 9.34 7.37
C GLY A 28 2.23 7.99 8.06
N ASP A 29 1.22 7.15 7.81
CA ASP A 29 1.20 5.80 8.37
C ASP A 29 2.31 4.93 7.77
N SER A 30 2.81 3.98 8.56
CA SER A 30 3.72 2.97 8.03
C SER A 30 2.98 2.06 7.04
N VAL A 31 3.71 1.53 6.05
CA VAL A 31 3.15 0.58 5.07
C VAL A 31 2.46 -0.59 5.76
N SER A 32 3.03 -1.10 6.85
CA SER A 32 2.43 -2.19 7.64
C SER A 32 1.06 -1.82 8.22
N LYS A 33 0.92 -0.60 8.75
CA LYS A 33 -0.33 -0.11 9.33
C LYS A 33 -1.38 0.17 8.25
N ALA A 34 -0.96 0.77 7.14
CA ALA A 34 -1.85 1.06 6.00
C ALA A 34 -2.38 -0.24 5.35
N CYS A 35 -1.53 -1.25 5.18
CA CYS A 35 -1.94 -2.56 4.67
C CYS A 35 -2.87 -3.29 5.65
N ALA A 36 -2.56 -3.27 6.95
CA ALA A 36 -3.42 -3.88 7.98
C ALA A 36 -4.82 -3.24 8.01
N ALA A 37 -4.91 -1.91 7.91
CA ALA A 37 -6.18 -1.20 7.85
C ALA A 37 -7.01 -1.55 6.60
N ALA A 38 -6.35 -1.97 5.53
CA ALA A 38 -6.97 -2.41 4.28
C ALA A 38 -7.26 -3.93 4.22
N GLY A 39 -6.91 -4.68 5.27
CA GLY A 39 -7.05 -6.14 5.29
C GLY A 39 -6.05 -6.87 4.39
N VAL A 40 -4.92 -6.23 4.05
CA VAL A 40 -3.91 -6.74 3.13
C VAL A 40 -2.64 -7.12 3.88
N GLY A 41 -2.09 -8.28 3.56
CA GLY A 41 -0.77 -8.69 4.03
C GLY A 41 0.33 -7.83 3.41
N ARG A 42 1.30 -7.41 4.21
CA ARG A 42 2.43 -6.58 3.75
C ARG A 42 3.21 -7.25 2.61
N SER A 43 3.43 -8.57 2.68
CA SER A 43 4.10 -9.33 1.63
C SER A 43 3.33 -9.26 0.31
N SER A 44 2.01 -9.47 0.35
CA SER A 44 1.14 -9.37 -0.84
C SER A 44 1.19 -7.98 -1.46
N PHE A 45 1.21 -6.93 -0.64
CA PHE A 45 1.37 -5.57 -1.13
C PHE A 45 2.69 -5.36 -1.88
N TYR A 46 3.81 -5.86 -1.35
CA TYR A 46 5.10 -5.78 -2.05
C TYR A 46 5.14 -6.62 -3.33
N GLU A 47 4.47 -7.78 -3.35
CA GLU A 47 4.32 -8.56 -4.59
C GLU A 47 3.54 -7.76 -5.65
N TRP A 48 2.50 -7.03 -5.25
CA TRP A 48 1.73 -6.18 -6.18
C TRP A 48 2.55 -5.03 -6.76
N LEU A 49 3.47 -4.45 -5.98
CA LEU A 49 4.39 -3.42 -6.47
C LEU A 49 5.33 -3.98 -7.57
N GLY A 50 5.72 -5.26 -7.46
CA GLY A 50 6.50 -5.93 -8.49
C GLY A 50 5.69 -6.35 -9.72
N GLN A 51 4.38 -6.62 -9.55
CA GLN A 51 3.48 -7.06 -10.62
C GLN A 51 2.89 -5.91 -11.45
N SER A 52 2.80 -4.70 -10.90
CA SER A 52 2.19 -3.55 -11.57
C SER A 52 2.97 -2.26 -11.36
N SER A 53 3.50 -1.73 -12.45
CA SER A 53 4.15 -0.41 -12.47
C SER A 53 3.19 0.72 -12.10
N GLU A 54 1.89 0.56 -12.34
CA GLU A 54 0.87 1.52 -11.92
C GLU A 54 0.78 1.60 -10.39
N VAL A 55 0.75 0.46 -9.71
CA VAL A 55 0.71 0.40 -8.24
C VAL A 55 2.02 0.94 -7.65
N ALA A 56 3.15 0.63 -8.28
CA ALA A 56 4.45 1.19 -7.90
C ALA A 56 4.50 2.72 -8.01
N ASN A 57 3.96 3.29 -9.09
CA ASN A 57 3.88 4.74 -9.29
C ASN A 57 2.95 5.41 -8.28
N GLN A 58 1.79 4.81 -7.99
CA GLN A 58 0.88 5.29 -6.94
C GLN A 58 1.55 5.28 -5.56
N TYR A 59 2.32 4.23 -5.25
CA TYR A 59 3.09 4.13 -4.02
C TYR A 59 4.17 5.21 -3.91
N ALA A 60 4.95 5.42 -4.98
CA ALA A 60 5.95 6.49 -5.03
C ALA A 60 5.31 7.87 -4.81
N SER A 61 4.15 8.13 -5.43
CA SER A 61 3.40 9.38 -5.25
C SER A 61 2.91 9.55 -3.80
N ALA A 62 2.39 8.49 -3.17
CA ALA A 62 1.97 8.52 -1.77
C ALA A 62 3.13 8.80 -0.81
N VAL A 63 4.30 8.19 -1.03
CA VAL A 63 5.51 8.46 -0.24
C VAL A 63 6.01 9.88 -0.45
N ALA A 64 5.99 10.40 -1.69
CA ALA A 64 6.32 11.79 -1.95
C ALA A 64 5.39 12.74 -1.20
N ALA A 65 4.07 12.49 -1.19
CA ALA A 65 3.10 13.27 -0.44
C ALA A 65 3.35 13.21 1.08
N GLN A 66 3.70 12.04 1.61
CA GLN A 66 4.09 11.85 3.01
C GLN A 66 5.30 12.72 3.37
N VAL A 67 6.33 12.72 2.53
CA VAL A 67 7.54 13.53 2.73
C VAL A 67 7.20 15.01 2.69
N HIS A 68 6.46 15.47 1.67
CA HIS A 68 6.01 16.87 1.58
C HIS A 68 5.21 17.28 2.81
N SER A 69 4.27 16.45 3.28
CA SER A 69 3.48 16.74 4.48
C SER A 69 4.31 16.81 5.76
N ARG A 70 5.47 16.13 5.81
CA ARG A 70 6.39 16.19 6.95
C ARG A 70 7.21 17.48 6.95
N TYR A 71 7.64 17.95 5.78
CA TYR A 71 8.47 19.15 5.64
C TYR A 71 7.67 20.45 5.48
N ALA A 72 6.39 20.40 5.09
CA ALA A 72 5.51 21.57 5.01
C ALA A 72 4.93 22.01 6.37
N LYS A 73 5.34 21.38 7.46
CA LYS A 73 4.84 21.63 8.82
C LYS A 73 5.84 22.43 9.68
N ASP A 74 6.90 22.94 9.06
CA ASP A 74 7.90 23.84 9.64
C ASP A 74 7.63 25.28 9.20
#